data_AF-A0A821LVX2-F1
#
_entry.id   AF-A0A821LVX2-F1
#
_cell.length_a   1.000
_cell.length_b   1.000
_cell.length_c   1.000
_cell.angle_alpha   90.00
_cell.angle_beta   90.00
_cell.angle_gamma   90.00
#
_symmetry.space_group_name_H-M   'P 1'
#
loop_
_entity.id
_entity.type
_entity.pdbx_description
1 polymer ?
#
loop_
_entity_poly.entity_id
_entity_poly.type
_entity_poly.pdbx_seq_one_letter_code
_entity_poly.pdbx_strand_id
1 'polypeptide(L)'
;VIHGSIAAYMKEIIGPKKERVMFTSQTNEISGLVSVLTGEPTLFSYRTHGLTDIFTITKENFYDLMRIQPNLVIHGSIAAYMKEIIGPKKERNKFLT
;
A
#
# COMPACT_ATOMS: atom_id res chain seq x y z
N VAL A 1 -1.99 2.01 4.02
CA VAL A 1 -3.12 2.51 4.85
C VAL A 1 -2.55 3.06 6.14
N ILE A 2 -2.83 4.32 6.46
CA ILE A 2 -2.36 4.94 7.72
C ILE A 2 -3.27 4.50 8.88
N HIS A 3 -4.58 4.56 8.67
CA HIS A 3 -5.58 4.14 9.66
C HIS A 3 -6.83 3.62 8.93
N GLY A 4 -7.52 2.61 9.47
CA GLY A 4 -8.71 2.00 8.86
C GLY A 4 -8.37 0.80 7.97
N SER A 5 -9.16 0.61 6.90
CA SER A 5 -8.97 -0.51 5.97
C SER A 5 -9.45 -0.22 4.54
N ILE A 6 -8.80 -0.84 3.55
CA ILE A 6 -9.13 -0.70 2.13
C ILE A 6 -9.20 -2.07 1.47
N ALA A 7 -10.29 -2.33 0.75
CA ALA A 7 -10.49 -3.58 0.02
C ALA A 7 -10.20 -3.42 -1.47
N ALA A 8 -9.50 -4.41 -2.02
CA ALA A 8 -9.22 -4.55 -3.45
C ALA A 8 -10.29 -5.44 -4.09
N TYR A 9 -10.98 -4.90 -5.09
CA TYR A 9 -12.01 -5.58 -5.85
C TYR A 9 -11.51 -5.88 -7.25
N MET A 10 -11.71 -7.10 -7.72
CA MET A 10 -11.49 -7.47 -9.12
C MET A 10 -12.84 -7.69 -9.78
N LYS A 11 -13.01 -7.11 -10.97
CA LYS A 11 -14.15 -7.44 -11.83
C LYS A 11 -13.88 -8.77 -12.52
N GLU A 12 -14.81 -9.69 -12.39
CA GLU A 12 -14.69 -11.00 -13.05
C GLU A 12 -14.73 -10.82 -14.56
N ILE A 13 -13.68 -11.28 -15.24
CA ILE A 13 -13.52 -11.16 -16.70
C ILE A 13 -14.37 -12.19 -17.44
N ILE A 14 -14.59 -13.35 -16.80
CA ILE A 14 -15.37 -14.47 -17.36
C ILE A 14 -16.52 -14.75 -16.41
N GLY A 15 -17.76 -14.45 -16.81
CA GLY A 15 -18.95 -14.68 -15.99
C GLY A 15 -19.79 -13.42 -15.78
N PRO A 16 -20.61 -13.35 -14.71
CA PRO A 16 -21.69 -12.37 -14.56
C PRO A 16 -21.25 -10.91 -14.29
N LYS A 17 -20.03 -10.51 -14.66
CA LYS A 17 -19.46 -9.16 -14.45
C LYS A 17 -19.55 -8.67 -12.99
N LYS A 18 -19.54 -9.60 -12.04
CA LYS A 18 -19.59 -9.27 -10.60
C LYS A 18 -18.21 -8.84 -10.13
N GLU A 19 -18.18 -7.98 -9.13
CA GLU A 19 -16.95 -7.64 -8.41
C GLU A 19 -16.76 -8.59 -7.24
N ARG A 20 -15.52 -9.06 -7.06
CA ARG A 20 -15.12 -9.91 -5.95
C ARG A 20 -14.03 -9.23 -5.15
N VAL A 21 -14.14 -9.27 -3.83
CA VAL A 21 -13.05 -8.87 -2.92
C VAL A 21 -11.92 -9.89 -3.06
N MET A 22 -10.73 -9.40 -3.41
CA MET A 22 -9.54 -10.21 -3.56
C MET A 22 -8.73 -10.24 -2.27
N PHE A 23 -8.53 -9.06 -1.68
CA PHE A 23 -7.85 -8.89 -0.41
C PHE A 23 -8.26 -7.56 0.22
N THR A 24 -8.01 -7.43 1.53
CA THR A 24 -8.21 -6.20 2.29
C THR A 24 -6.90 -5.83 2.94
N SER A 25 -6.43 -4.61 2.72
CA SER A 25 -5.28 -4.05 3.42
C SER A 25 -5.72 -3.30 4.66
N GLN A 26 -5.14 -3.67 5.80
CA GLN A 26 -5.37 -3.08 7.11
C GLN A 26 -4.41 -1.92 7.39
N THR A 27 -4.60 -1.28 8.53
CA THR A 27 -3.68 -0.28 9.08
C THR A 27 -2.23 -0.77 9.03
N ASN A 28 -1.34 0.08 8.53
CA ASN A 28 0.09 -0.20 8.29
C ASN A 28 0.39 -1.20 7.16
N GLU A 29 -0.58 -1.55 6.31
CA GLU A 29 -0.32 -2.36 5.12
C GLU A 29 -0.29 -1.50 3.84
N ILE A 30 0.46 -1.98 2.84
CA ILE A 30 0.57 -1.35 1.52
C ILE A 30 -0.14 -2.23 0.49
N SER A 31 -0.86 -1.60 -0.43
CA SER A 31 -1.46 -2.24 -1.59
C SER A 31 -0.87 -1.67 -2.88
N GLY A 32 -0.99 -2.40 -4.00
CA GLY A 32 -0.58 -1.91 -5.32
C GLY A 32 0.91 -2.03 -5.63
N LEU A 33 1.71 -2.62 -4.73
CA LEU A 33 3.15 -2.80 -4.90
C LEU A 33 3.51 -3.57 -6.18
N VAL A 34 2.75 -4.63 -6.49
CA VAL A 34 3.01 -5.45 -7.68
C VAL A 34 2.94 -4.61 -8.95
N SER A 35 1.90 -3.78 -9.12
CA SER A 35 1.76 -2.90 -10.29
C SER A 35 2.90 -1.89 -10.41
N VAL A 36 3.44 -1.41 -9.28
CA VAL A 36 4.59 -0.52 -9.28
C VAL A 36 5.83 -1.26 -9.77
N LEU A 37 6.10 -2.46 -9.24
CA LEU A 37 7.30 -3.26 -9.54
C LEU A 37 7.30 -3.85 -10.96
N THR A 38 6.15 -4.33 -11.43
CA THR A 38 6.01 -4.94 -12.77
C THR A 38 5.82 -3.88 -13.85
N GLY A 39 5.29 -2.71 -13.50
CA GLY A 39 4.86 -1.70 -14.46
C GLY A 39 3.52 -1.99 -15.13
N GLU A 40 2.86 -3.09 -14.79
CA GLU A 40 1.55 -3.45 -15.30
C GLU A 40 0.43 -2.71 -14.52
N PRO A 41 -0.61 -2.20 -15.22
CA PRO A 41 -1.77 -1.63 -14.54
C PRO A 41 -2.41 -2.60 -13.56
N THR A 42 -2.90 -2.08 -12.42
CA THR A 42 -3.64 -2.91 -11.46
C THR A 42 -4.94 -3.42 -12.06
N LEU A 43 -5.24 -4.71 -11.87
CA LEU A 43 -6.55 -5.31 -12.18
C LEU A 43 -7.60 -5.02 -11.09
N PHE A 44 -7.19 -4.34 -10.02
CA PHE A 44 -8.01 -4.10 -8.84
C PHE A 44 -8.51 -2.65 -8.77
N SER A 45 -9.77 -2.50 -8.38
CA SER A 45 -10.35 -1.25 -7.90
C SER A 45 -10.33 -1.22 -6.37
N TYR A 46 -9.92 -0.12 -5.76
CA TYR A 46 -9.80 -0.01 -4.32
C TYR A 46 -10.98 0.77 -3.72
N ARG A 47 -11.53 0.28 -2.60
CA ARG A 47 -12.60 0.96 -1.85
C ARG A 47 -12.31 0.91 -0.35
N THR A 48 -12.51 2.03 0.33
CA THR A 48 -12.33 2.12 1.79
C THR A 48 -13.54 1.52 2.52
N HIS A 49 -13.29 0.95 3.69
CA HIS A 49 -14.34 0.56 4.62
C HIS A 49 -14.35 1.54 5.80
N GLY A 50 -15.39 2.39 5.85
CA GLY A 50 -15.52 3.42 6.88
C GLY A 50 -14.49 4.54 6.77
N LEU A 51 -14.19 5.21 7.89
CA LEU A 51 -13.18 6.27 7.97
C LEU A 51 -11.78 5.65 7.84
N THR A 52 -11.17 5.84 6.68
CA THR A 52 -9.86 5.29 6.35
C THR A 52 -8.95 6.40 5.81
N ASP A 53 -7.79 6.54 6.43
CA ASP A 53 -6.73 7.44 5.99
C ASP A 53 -5.73 6.67 5.14
N ILE A 54 -5.52 7.16 3.92
CA ILE A 54 -4.59 6.56 2.97
C ILE A 54 -3.50 7.55 2.57
N PHE A 55 -2.31 7.00 2.38
CA PHE A 55 -1.20 7.70 1.74
C PHE A 55 -0.98 7.06 0.37
N THR A 56 -0.75 7.89 -0.64
CA THR A 56 -0.46 7.43 -2.00
C THR A 56 0.93 7.91 -2.39
N ILE A 57 1.65 7.08 -3.13
CA ILE A 57 2.98 7.40 -3.67
C ILE A 57 2.94 7.12 -5.17
N THR A 58 3.56 7.99 -5.95
CA THR A 58 3.70 7.79 -7.40
C THR A 58 4.72 6.69 -7.69
N LYS A 59 4.66 6.13 -8.90
CA LYS A 59 5.67 5.17 -9.37
C LYS A 59 7.07 5.79 -9.29
N GLU A 60 7.26 6.98 -9.82
CA GLU A 60 8.56 7.68 -9.85
C GLU A 60 9.17 7.83 -8.44
N ASN A 61 8.40 8.37 -7.49
CA ASN A 61 8.89 8.53 -6.12
C ASN A 61 9.18 7.19 -5.44
N PHE A 62 8.42 6.15 -5.77
CA PHE A 62 8.68 4.80 -5.28
C PHE A 62 10.01 4.23 -5.80
N TYR A 63 10.31 4.41 -7.08
CA TYR A 63 11.58 3.97 -7.67
C TYR A 63 12.78 4.78 -7.14
N ASP A 64 12.60 6.07 -6.89
CA ASP A 64 13.65 6.88 -6.26
C ASP A 64 13.94 6.41 -4.83
N LEU A 65 12.91 6.09 -4.05
CA LEU A 65 13.09 5.45 -2.73
C LEU A 65 13.79 4.10 -2.86
N MET A 66 13.45 3.28 -3.86
CA MET A 66 14.12 1.99 -4.11
C MET A 66 15.59 2.18 -4.47
N ARG A 67 15.95 3.23 -5.23
CA ARG A 67 17.35 3.54 -5.56
C ARG A 67 18.16 3.95 -4.33
N ILE A 68 17.57 4.72 -3.42
CA ILE A 68 18.25 5.22 -2.22
C ILE A 68 18.31 4.14 -1.13
N GLN A 69 17.21 3.41 -0.92
CA GLN A 69 17.05 2.39 0.12
C GLN A 69 16.35 1.12 -0.42
N PRO A 70 17.03 0.29 -1.24
CA PRO A 70 16.42 -0.89 -1.87
C PRO A 70 15.93 -1.93 -0.86
N ASN A 71 16.64 -2.08 0.26
CA ASN A 71 16.27 -3.01 1.33
C ASN A 71 14.92 -2.69 1.97
N LEU A 72 14.54 -1.40 2.01
CA LEU A 72 13.25 -0.99 2.55
C LEU A 72 12.10 -1.53 1.69
N VAL A 73 12.33 -1.53 0.38
CA VAL A 73 11.34 -1.94 -0.62
C VAL A 73 11.21 -3.45 -0.69
N ILE A 74 12.34 -4.15 -0.74
CA ILE A 74 12.39 -5.62 -0.90
C ILE A 74 11.85 -6.33 0.35
N HIS A 75 12.17 -5.83 1.55
CA HIS A 75 11.71 -6.45 2.80
C HIS A 75 10.29 -6.03 3.23
N GLY A 76 9.58 -5.25 2.40
CA GLY A 76 8.21 -4.82 2.71
C GLY A 76 8.11 -3.85 3.90
N SER A 77 9.24 -3.31 4.39
CA SER A 77 9.30 -2.40 5.53
C SER A 77 8.87 -0.97 5.19
N ILE A 78 8.55 -0.70 3.92
CA ILE A 78 8.09 0.62 3.44
C ILE A 78 6.94 1.16 4.28
N ALA A 79 5.99 0.31 4.70
CA ALA A 79 4.84 0.78 5.46
C ALA A 79 5.25 1.32 6.84
N ALA A 80 6.19 0.64 7.49
CA ALA A 80 6.76 1.07 8.77
C ALA A 80 7.60 2.34 8.61
N TYR A 81 8.41 2.43 7.55
CA TYR A 81 9.22 3.61 7.27
C TYR A 81 8.40 4.85 6.90
N MET A 82 7.37 4.68 6.08
CA MET A 82 6.44 5.77 5.78
C MET A 82 5.70 6.24 7.04
N LYS A 83 5.38 5.32 7.96
CA LYS A 83 4.84 5.67 9.28
C LYS A 83 5.84 6.48 10.12
N GLU A 84 7.13 6.22 10.04
CA GLU A 84 8.14 7.02 10.76
C GLU A 84 8.19 8.46 10.23
N ILE A 85 8.11 8.64 8.91
CA ILE A 85 8.16 9.96 8.28
C ILE A 85 6.87 10.75 8.52
N ILE A 86 5.72 10.10 8.34
CA ILE A 86 4.39 10.74 8.31
C ILE A 86 3.72 10.71 9.69
N GLY A 87 4.07 9.77 10.55
CA GLY A 87 3.45 9.56 11.85
C GLY A 87 3.73 10.69 12.86
N PRO A 88 2.88 10.80 13.90
CA PRO A 88 3.06 11.78 14.95
C PRO A 88 4.41 11.58 15.66
N LYS A 89 5.09 12.67 16.00
CA LYS A 89 6.47 12.71 16.56
C LYS A 89 6.77 11.69 17.67
N LYS A 90 5.76 11.22 18.42
CA LYS A 90 5.91 10.24 19.53
C LYS A 90 6.26 8.81 19.10
N GLU A 91 5.97 8.40 17.86
CA GLU A 91 6.18 7.00 17.42
C GLU A 91 7.50 6.76 16.67
N ARG A 92 8.26 7.82 16.34
CA ARG A 92 9.47 7.71 15.51
C ARG A 92 10.64 6.96 16.17
N ASN A 93 10.65 6.83 17.50
CA ASN A 93 11.80 6.30 18.25
C ASN A 93 11.64 4.86 18.77
N LYS A 94 10.63 4.09 18.33
CA LYS A 94 10.32 2.78 18.94
C LYS A 94 10.86 1.54 18.23
N PHE A 95 11.49 1.67 17.07
CA PHE A 95 11.89 0.51 16.24
C PHE A 95 13.41 0.40 16.00
N LEU A 96 14.22 1.12 16.79
CA LEU A 96 15.70 1.10 16.71
C LEU A 96 16.37 0.33 17.88
N THR A 97 15.71 -0.70 18.42
CA THR A 97 16.36 -1.62 19.36
C THR A 97 16.26 -3.05 18.86
#